data_AF-A0A524MUJ6-F1
#
_entry.id   AF-A0A524MUJ6-F1
#
_cell.length_a   1.000
_cell.length_b   1.000
_cell.length_c   1.000
_cell.angle_alpha   90.00
_cell.angle_beta   90.00
_cell.angle_gamma   90.00
#
_symmetry.space_group_name_H-M   'P 1'
#
loop_
_entity.id
_entity.type
_entity.pdbx_description
1 polymer ?
#
loop_
_entity_poly.entity_id
_entity_poly.type
_entity_poly.pdbx_seq_one_letter_code
_entity_poly.pdbx_strand_id
1 'polypeptide(L)' 'MKNRRSKLEIYLDVLKVIKDGTTKPTRIMYGANLSWKLLQGILNSMAAQDLIEEIDVSDSRDKRT' A
#
# COMPACT_ATOMS: atom_id res chain seq x y z
N MET A 1 -24.29 13.24 -4.18
CA MET A 1 -23.35 13.69 -3.15
C MET A 1 -22.16 12.74 -3.16
N LYS A 2 -20.92 13.21 -3.39
CA LYS A 2 -19.73 12.37 -3.16
C LYS A 2 -19.44 12.42 -1.66
N ASN A 3 -19.83 11.38 -0.94
CA ASN A 3 -19.47 11.25 0.46
C ASN A 3 -17.95 11.10 0.56
N ARG A 4 -17.34 11.83 1.50
CA ARG A 4 -15.91 11.70 1.78
C ARG A 4 -15.67 10.27 2.29
N ARG A 5 -14.74 9.56 1.64
CA ARG A 5 -14.33 8.22 2.08
C ARG A 5 -13.86 8.26 3.53
N SER A 6 -14.36 7.33 4.32
CA SER A 6 -13.92 7.04 5.68
C SER A 6 -12.51 6.44 5.68
N LYS A 7 -11.88 6.44 6.86
CA LYS A 7 -10.58 5.81 7.04
C LYS A 7 -10.61 4.32 6.71
N LEU A 8 -11.68 3.61 7.10
CA LEU A 8 -11.85 2.19 6.82
C LEU A 8 -11.95 1.91 5.32
N GLU A 9 -12.74 2.70 4.59
CA GLU A 9 -12.84 2.56 3.12
C GLU A 9 -11.46 2.75 2.46
N ILE A 10 -10.69 3.75 2.89
CA ILE A 10 -9.33 3.96 2.38
C ILE A 10 -8.43 2.76 2.67
N TYR A 11 -8.52 2.16 3.87
CA TYR A 11 -7.73 0.97 4.21
C TYR A 11 -8.11 -0.21 3.31
N LEU A 12 -9.40 -0.44 3.11
CA LEU A 12 -9.90 -1.52 2.26
C LEU A 12 -9.50 -1.32 0.80
N ASP A 13 -9.53 -0.09 0.27
CA ASP A 13 -9.09 0.23 -1.08
C ASP A 13 -7.61 -0.13 -1.27
N VAL A 14 -6.75 0.27 -0.32
CA VAL A 14 -5.31 -0.03 -0.36
C VAL A 14 -5.04 -1.53 -0.27
N LEU A 15 -5.68 -2.23 0.69
CA LEU A 15 -5.49 -3.67 0.86
C LEU A 15 -5.97 -4.48 -0.35
N LYS A 16 -7.08 -4.08 -0.99
CA LYS A 16 -7.55 -4.73 -2.23
C LYS A 16 -6.51 -4.61 -3.33
N VAL A 17 -5.98 -3.41 -3.58
CA VAL A 17 -4.97 -3.19 -4.62
C VAL A 17 -3.69 -4.01 -4.37
N ILE A 18 -3.27 -4.12 -3.11
CA ILE A 18 -2.13 -4.96 -2.71
C ILE A 18 -2.45 -6.45 -2.92
N LYS A 19 -3.63 -6.90 -2.47
CA LYS A 19 -4.10 -8.29 -2.63
C LYS A 19 -4.17 -8.72 -4.10
N ASP A 20 -4.49 -7.79 -5.01
CA ASP A 20 -4.49 -8.04 -6.46
C ASP A 20 -3.08 -8.17 -7.07
N GLY A 21 -2.03 -8.15 -6.22
CA GLY A 21 -0.64 -8.40 -6.61
C GLY A 21 0.18 -7.14 -6.87
N THR A 22 -0.32 -5.95 -6.51
CA THR A 22 0.41 -4.70 -6.71
C THR A 22 1.32 -4.40 -5.53
N THR A 23 2.63 -4.49 -5.75
CA THR A 23 3.65 -4.18 -4.72
C THR A 23 4.28 -2.79 -4.87
N LYS A 24 4.17 -2.16 -6.04
CA LYS A 24 4.78 -0.85 -6.30
C LYS A 24 3.95 0.29 -5.68
N PRO A 25 4.50 1.11 -4.78
CA PRO A 25 3.76 2.19 -4.11
C PRO A 25 3.02 3.14 -5.07
N THR A 26 3.64 3.51 -6.19
CA THR A 26 3.00 4.37 -7.19
C THR A 26 1.76 3.74 -7.83
N ARG A 27 1.76 2.42 -8.05
CA ARG A 27 0.58 1.71 -8.59
C ARG A 27 -0.51 1.58 -7.54
N ILE A 28 -0.13 1.34 -6.28
CA ILE A 28 -1.07 1.34 -5.14
C ILE A 28 -1.75 2.71 -5.01
N MET A 29 -0.97 3.80 -5.13
CA MET A 29 -1.47 5.18 -5.07
C MET A 29 -2.57 5.43 -6.10
N TYR A 30 -2.32 5.08 -7.37
CA TYR A 30 -3.29 5.26 -8.44
C TYR A 30 -4.49 4.34 -8.28
N GLY A 31 -4.27 3.07 -7.90
CA GLY A 31 -5.34 2.10 -7.69
C GLY A 31 -6.30 2.46 -6.55
N ALA A 32 -5.77 3.00 -5.45
CA ALA A 32 -6.55 3.44 -4.30
C ALA A 32 -7.03 4.91 -4.41
N ASN A 33 -6.70 5.62 -5.50
CA ASN A 33 -7.00 7.04 -5.70
C ASN A 33 -6.58 7.91 -4.50
N LEU A 34 -5.31 7.80 -4.08
CA LEU A 34 -4.73 8.54 -2.96
C LEU A 34 -3.65 9.50 -3.44
N SER A 35 -3.37 10.55 -2.66
CA SER A 35 -2.13 11.31 -2.82
C SER A 35 -0.97 10.56 -2.18
N TRP A 36 0.26 10.83 -2.64
CA TRP A 36 1.48 10.21 -2.09
C TRP A 36 1.59 10.37 -0.58
N LYS A 37 1.40 11.61 -0.08
CA LYS A 37 1.48 11.92 1.35
C LYS A 37 0.47 11.12 2.18
N LEU A 38 -0.75 10.94 1.67
CA LEU A 38 -1.77 10.15 2.35
C LEU A 38 -1.42 8.66 2.31
N LEU A 39 -1.01 8.14 1.15
CA LEU A 39 -0.61 6.75 1.00
C LEU A 39 0.52 6.39 1.98
N GLN A 40 1.57 7.20 2.08
CA GLN A 40 2.68 6.95 3.02
C GLN A 40 2.19 6.80 4.46
N GLY A 41 1.29 7.68 4.92
CA GLY A 41 0.73 7.60 6.27
C GLY A 41 -0.12 6.33 6.48
N ILE A 42 -0.86 5.91 5.46
CA ILE A 42 -1.68 4.68 5.50
C ILE A 42 -0.78 3.44 5.52
N LEU A 43 0.21 3.34 4.64
CA LEU A 43 1.14 2.21 4.58
C LEU A 43 1.91 2.06 5.89
N ASN A 44 2.47 3.15 6.43
CA ASN A 44 3.15 3.12 7.73
C ASN A 44 2.23 2.66 8.86
N SER A 45 0.97 3.14 8.87
CA SER A 45 -0.01 2.72 9.88
C SER A 45 -0.42 1.26 9.75
N MET A 46 -0.50 0.73 8.52
CA MET A 46 -0.83 -0.67 8.25
C MET A 46 0.34 -1.60 8.61
N ALA A 47 1.57 -1.22 8.27
CA ALA A 47 2.77 -1.96 8.63
C ALA A 47 2.94 -2.03 10.15
N ALA A 48 2.71 -0.93 10.87
CA ALA A 48 2.73 -0.92 12.33
C ALA A 48 1.62 -1.75 13.00
N GLN A 49 0.62 -2.21 12.24
CA GLN A 49 -0.47 -3.09 12.69
C GLN A 49 -0.31 -4.51 12.12
N ASP A 50 0.83 -4.84 11.50
CA ASP A 50 1.11 -6.12 10.87
C ASP A 50 0.07 -6.54 9.80
N LEU A 51 -0.58 -5.55 9.16
CA LEU A 51 -1.55 -5.80 8.07
C LEU A 51 -0.87 -6.00 6.72
N ILE A 52 0.33 -5.43 6.56
CA ILE A 52 1.16 -5.51 5.35
C ILE A 52 2.63 -5.57 5.78
N GLU A 53 3.47 -6.10 4.91
CA GLU A 53 4.93 -6.12 5.08
C GLU A 53 5.59 -5.28 3.98
N GLU A 54 6.62 -4.52 4.34
CA GLU A 54 7.47 -3.83 3.37
C GLU A 54 8.58 -4.77 2.90
N ILE A 55 8.68 -4.96 1.58
CA ILE A 55 9.69 -5.82 0.97
C ILE A 55 10.78 -4.94 0.38
N ASP A 56 11.98 -4.98 0.97
CA ASP A 56 13.14 -4.34 0.37
C ASP A 56 13.70 -5.22 -0.76
N VAL A 57 13.61 -4.72 -1.99
CA VAL A 57 14.07 -5.40 -3.20
C VAL A 57 15.60 -5.36 -3.34
N SER A 58 16.30 -4.62 -2.45
CA SER A 58 17.76 -4.59 -2.42
C SER A 58 18.38 -5.96 -2.07
N ASP A 59 17.67 -6.77 -1.28
CA ASP A 59 18.18 -8.03 -0.72
C ASP A 59 18.02 -9.24 -1.68
N SER A 60 17.31 -9.07 -2.79
CA SER A 60 17.06 -10.15 -3.78
C SER A 60 18.13 -10.25 -4.87
N ARG A 61 19.24 -9.50 -4.76
CA ARG A 61 20.31 -9.44 -5.79
C ARG A 61 21.53 -10.29 -5.48
N ASP A 62 21.54 -11.10 -4.43
CA ASP A 62 22.67 -11.96 -4.11
C ASP A 62 22.24 -13.40 -3.81
N LYS A 63 23.07 -14.37 -4.23
CA LYS A 63 22.84 -15.83 -4.36
C LYS A 63 22.29 -16.30 -5.72
N ARG A 64 22.95 -15.91 -6.81
CA ARG A 64 23.12 -16.83 -7.95
C ARG A 64 24.42 -17.59 -7.73
N THR A 65 24.33 -18.76 -7.10
CA THR A 65 25.35 -19.82 -7.17
C THR A 65 25.16 -20.59 -8.46
#